data_AF-A0A9P6SGN4-F1
#
_entry.id   AF-A0A9P6SGN4-F1
#
_cell.length_a   1.000
_cell.length_b   1.000
_cell.length_c   1.000
_cell.angle_alpha   90.00
_cell.angle_beta   90.00
_cell.angle_gamma   90.00
#
_symmetry.space_group_name_H-M   'P 1'
#
loop_
_entity.id
_entity.type
_entity.pdbx_description
1 polymer ?
#
loop_
_entity_poly.entity_id
_entity_poly.type
_entity_poly.pdbx_seq_one_letter_code
_entity_poly.pdbx_strand_id
1 'polypeptide(L)'
;MVQNKSAVFLKFPSEFPIPGEHFAIQTKDLHVSLKNNEILARNLYFSLDPYMRGRMVDAPSYIPHFQLQKPMSGYGVAEIIESKNPAFPVGSLVSGMTGWEQYSVIPEQFTKLLRVLPKSARESKKIPLSAWVGVLGMP
;
A
#
# COMPACT_ATOMS: atom_id res chain seq x y z
N MET A 1 0.77 18.52 -11.70
CA MET A 1 1.22 17.89 -10.44
C MET A 1 -0.01 17.30 -9.78
N VAL A 2 0.06 16.06 -9.31
CA VAL A 2 -1.04 15.42 -8.57
C VAL A 2 -0.62 15.36 -7.11
N GLN A 3 -1.51 15.78 -6.22
CA GLN A 3 -1.27 15.65 -4.79
C GLN A 3 -1.42 14.19 -4.36
N ASN A 4 -0.49 13.71 -3.53
CA ASN A 4 -0.52 12.38 -2.94
C ASN A 4 -0.64 12.50 -1.42
N LYS A 5 -1.81 12.15 -0.89
CA LYS A 5 -2.09 12.08 0.53
C LYS A 5 -1.61 10.74 1.08
N SER A 6 -0.88 10.76 2.18
CA SER A 6 -0.26 9.58 2.80
C SER A 6 -0.41 9.60 4.32
N ALA A 7 -0.57 8.43 4.93
CA ALA A 7 -0.44 8.25 6.37
C ALA A 7 1.05 8.05 6.70
N VAL A 8 1.69 9.09 7.22
CA VAL A 8 3.14 9.13 7.48
C VAL A 8 3.42 8.75 8.91
N PHE A 9 4.38 7.85 9.12
CA PHE A 9 4.86 7.46 10.45
C PHE A 9 5.83 8.52 10.97
N LEU A 10 5.55 9.08 12.15
CA LEU A 10 6.26 10.25 12.69
C LEU A 10 7.17 9.90 13.86
N LYS A 11 6.73 8.99 14.72
CA LYS A 11 7.37 8.68 16.01
C LYS A 11 6.98 7.27 16.48
N PHE A 12 7.91 6.58 17.13
CA PHE A 12 7.65 5.30 17.77
C PHE A 12 6.82 5.49 19.06
N PRO A 13 5.66 4.82 19.20
CA PRO A 13 4.88 4.81 20.44
C PRO A 13 5.52 3.93 21.51
N SER A 14 5.53 4.41 22.75
CA SER A 14 5.85 3.58 23.93
C SER A 14 4.71 2.63 24.28
N GLU A 15 3.45 3.04 24.09
CA GLU A 15 2.25 2.24 24.36
C GLU A 15 1.36 2.14 23.11
N PHE A 16 0.13 2.65 23.18
CA PHE A 16 -0.79 2.71 22.06
C PHE A 16 -0.43 3.87 21.12
N PRO A 17 -0.56 3.67 19.79
CA PRO A 17 -0.29 4.74 18.85
C PRO A 17 -1.39 5.80 18.89
N ILE A 18 -0.97 7.04 19.08
CA ILE A 18 -1.84 8.23 19.08
C ILE A 18 -1.81 8.90 17.70
N PRO A 19 -2.96 9.04 17.00
CA PRO A 19 -3.05 9.81 15.75
C PRO A 19 -2.63 11.27 15.95
N GLY A 20 -1.90 11.83 15.00
CA GLY A 20 -1.34 13.18 15.08
C GLY A 20 0.04 13.26 15.76
N GLU A 21 0.35 12.33 16.65
CA GLU A 21 1.69 12.25 17.29
C GLU A 21 2.58 11.19 16.63
N HIS A 22 2.07 9.95 16.51
CA HIS A 22 2.86 8.81 16.04
C HIS A 22 2.71 8.59 14.54
N PHE A 23 1.58 8.98 13.98
CA PHE A 23 1.37 9.03 12.55
C PHE A 23 0.35 10.13 12.23
N ALA A 24 0.48 10.75 11.06
CA ALA A 24 -0.45 11.78 10.61
C ALA A 24 -0.66 11.72 9.10
N ILE A 25 -1.77 12.30 8.65
CA ILE A 25 -2.01 12.50 7.23
C ILE A 25 -1.16 13.68 6.75
N GLN A 26 -0.33 13.44 5.74
CA GLN A 26 0.41 14.49 5.04
C GLN A 26 0.08 14.43 3.54
N THR A 27 0.16 15.57 2.88
CA THR A 27 0.00 15.68 1.43
C THR A 27 1.29 16.23 0.83
N LYS A 28 1.81 15.54 -0.17
CA LYS A 28 2.99 15.96 -0.94
C LYS A 28 2.67 15.92 -2.42
N ASP A 29 3.33 16.77 -3.20
CA ASP A 29 3.24 16.68 -4.66
C ASP A 29 3.94 15.43 -5.15
N LEU A 30 3.26 14.70 -6.03
CA LEU A 30 3.78 13.50 -6.64
C LEU A 30 4.37 13.83 -8.01
N HIS A 31 5.70 13.71 -8.08
CA HIS A 31 6.47 13.77 -9.31
C HIS A 31 7.01 12.37 -9.58
N VAL A 32 6.42 11.66 -10.55
CA VAL A 32 6.82 10.28 -10.88
C VAL A 32 7.31 10.22 -12.30
N SER A 33 8.50 9.62 -12.44
CA SER A 33 9.02 9.09 -13.69
C SER A 33 9.46 7.67 -13.39
N LEU A 34 8.70 6.68 -13.86
CA LEU A 34 8.96 5.28 -13.54
C LEU A 34 10.31 4.84 -14.12
N LYS A 35 11.09 4.09 -13.34
CA LYS A 35 12.26 3.36 -13.82
C LYS A 35 11.84 2.02 -14.43
N ASN A 36 12.79 1.33 -15.07
CA ASN A 36 12.53 0.03 -15.69
C ASN A 36 11.91 -0.93 -14.66
N ASN A 37 10.88 -1.67 -15.09
CA ASN A 37 10.13 -2.63 -14.29
C ASN A 37 9.41 -2.07 -13.05
N GLU A 38 9.40 -0.75 -12.83
CA GLU A 38 8.56 -0.12 -11.81
C GLU A 38 7.11 0.03 -12.31
N ILE A 39 6.19 0.08 -11.36
CA ILE A 39 4.77 0.32 -11.63
C ILE A 39 4.24 1.43 -10.71
N LEU A 40 3.29 2.21 -11.21
CA LEU A 40 2.53 3.17 -10.42
C LEU A 40 1.14 2.61 -10.18
N ALA A 41 0.78 2.48 -8.90
CA ALA A 41 -0.52 1.99 -8.49
C ALA A 41 -1.30 3.08 -7.75
N ARG A 42 -2.60 3.20 -8.03
CA ARG A 42 -3.56 3.98 -7.23
C ARG A 42 -4.17 3.06 -6.18
N ASN A 43 -3.91 3.34 -4.90
CA ASN A 43 -4.44 2.53 -3.81
C ASN A 43 -5.92 2.83 -3.59
N LEU A 44 -6.73 1.79 -3.39
CA LEU A 44 -8.18 1.86 -3.28
C LEU A 44 -8.65 1.47 -1.87
N TYR A 45 -8.02 0.45 -1.29
CA TYR A 45 -8.34 -0.08 0.04
C TYR A 45 -7.07 -0.46 0.78
N PHE A 46 -7.11 -0.34 2.10
CA PHE A 46 -6.04 -0.75 3.01
C PHE A 46 -6.59 -1.75 4.03
N SER A 47 -5.80 -2.77 4.36
CA SER A 47 -6.06 -3.65 5.50
C SER A 47 -5.40 -3.08 6.74
N LEU A 48 -6.14 -2.99 7.85
CA LEU A 48 -5.61 -2.66 9.16
C LEU A 48 -5.42 -3.95 9.95
N ASP A 49 -4.18 -4.40 10.07
CA ASP A 49 -3.86 -5.72 10.64
C ASP A 49 -3.08 -5.60 11.97
N PRO A 50 -3.29 -6.50 12.96
CA PRO A 50 -2.59 -6.45 14.24
C PRO A 50 -1.05 -6.43 14.14
N TYR A 51 -0.47 -7.11 13.15
CA TYR A 51 0.99 -7.16 12.97
C TYR A 51 1.60 -5.77 12.72
N MET A 52 0.82 -4.81 12.23
CA MET A 52 1.29 -3.45 12.00
C MET A 52 1.78 -2.80 13.30
N ARG A 53 1.21 -3.17 14.46
CA ARG A 53 1.69 -2.67 15.76
C ARG A 53 3.12 -3.10 16.06
N GLY A 54 3.51 -4.31 15.66
CA GLY A 54 4.90 -4.80 15.82
C GLY A 54 5.89 -4.01 14.97
N ARG A 55 5.42 -3.41 13.86
CA ARG A 55 6.23 -2.56 12.98
C ARG A 55 6.40 -1.12 13.50
N MET A 56 5.71 -0.77 14.57
CA MET A 56 5.81 0.51 15.29
C MET A 56 6.69 0.42 16.54
N VAL A 57 7.55 -0.58 16.66
CA VAL A 57 8.55 -0.70 17.73
C VAL A 57 9.93 -0.75 17.11
N ASP A 58 10.93 -0.19 17.79
CA ASP A 58 12.34 -0.36 17.43
C ASP A 58 12.91 -1.62 18.10
N ALA A 59 12.48 -2.80 17.62
CA ALA A 59 12.86 -4.11 18.16
C ALA A 59 12.83 -5.19 17.06
N PRO A 60 13.64 -6.27 17.11
CA PRO A 60 13.70 -7.26 16.03
C PRO A 60 12.33 -7.73 15.51
N SER A 61 12.11 -7.63 14.21
CA SER A 61 10.85 -8.00 13.55
C SER A 61 11.11 -8.74 12.24
N TYR A 62 10.24 -9.70 11.92
CA TYR A 62 10.29 -10.48 10.67
C TYR A 62 9.85 -9.66 9.44
N ILE A 63 9.07 -8.59 9.65
CA ILE A 63 8.78 -7.57 8.62
C ILE A 63 9.47 -6.26 9.04
N PRO A 64 10.12 -5.54 8.11
CA PRO A 64 10.74 -4.26 8.41
C PRO A 64 9.80 -3.26 9.09
N HIS A 65 10.35 -2.52 10.06
CA HIS A 65 9.67 -1.43 10.75
C HIS A 65 9.21 -0.34 9.80
N PHE A 66 8.22 0.43 10.25
CA PHE A 66 7.91 1.69 9.58
C PHE A 66 9.09 2.64 9.69
N GLN A 67 9.41 3.29 8.58
CA GLN A 67 10.47 4.28 8.53
C GLN A 67 9.90 5.63 8.96
N LEU A 68 10.59 6.28 9.89
CA LEU A 68 10.23 7.62 10.32
C LEU A 68 10.18 8.57 9.11
N GLN A 69 9.20 9.46 9.12
CA GLN A 69 8.93 10.47 8.10
C GLN A 69 8.60 9.89 6.71
N LYS A 70 8.22 8.62 6.63
CA LYS A 70 7.75 7.97 5.40
C LYS A 70 6.31 7.47 5.53
N PRO A 71 5.60 7.31 4.40
CA PRO A 71 4.32 6.61 4.39
C PRO A 71 4.45 5.25 5.07
N MET A 72 3.48 4.90 5.90
CA MET A 72 3.31 3.53 6.38
C MET A 72 3.02 2.61 5.20
N SER A 73 3.18 1.30 5.38
CA SER A 73 2.85 0.30 4.36
C SER A 73 2.08 -0.86 4.95
N GLY A 74 1.26 -1.50 4.15
CA GLY A 74 0.44 -2.61 4.59
C GLY A 74 -0.18 -3.33 3.41
N TYR A 75 -0.95 -4.37 3.68
CA TYR A 75 -1.73 -5.02 2.63
C TYR A 75 -2.85 -4.08 2.15
N GLY A 76 -3.14 -4.13 0.86
CA GLY A 76 -4.16 -3.31 0.25
C GLY A 76 -4.59 -3.83 -1.11
N VAL A 77 -5.57 -3.14 -1.69
CA VAL A 77 -6.00 -3.32 -3.08
C VAL A 77 -5.71 -2.03 -3.83
N ALA A 78 -5.09 -2.17 -5.01
CA ALA A 78 -4.71 -1.05 -5.85
C ALA A 78 -5.02 -1.31 -7.32
N GLU A 79 -5.12 -0.25 -8.09
CA GLU A 79 -5.21 -0.28 -9.54
C GLU A 79 -3.91 0.19 -10.17
N ILE A 80 -3.38 -0.56 -11.13
CA ILE A 80 -2.20 -0.14 -11.89
C ILE A 80 -2.61 0.97 -12.85
N ILE A 81 -2.02 2.17 -12.70
CA ILE A 81 -2.33 3.34 -13.54
C ILE A 81 -1.21 3.67 -14.53
N GLU A 82 0.02 3.22 -14.26
CA GLU A 82 1.16 3.28 -15.18
C GLU A 82 2.07 2.08 -14.89
N SER A 83 2.71 1.49 -15.90
CA SER A 83 3.54 0.30 -15.70
C SER A 83 4.66 0.21 -16.72
N LYS A 84 5.87 -0.07 -16.23
CA LYS A 84 7.02 -0.53 -17.03
C LYS A 84 7.31 -2.01 -16.82
N ASN A 85 6.35 -2.76 -16.24
CA ASN A 85 6.45 -4.19 -16.00
C ASN A 85 5.30 -4.94 -16.71
N PRO A 86 5.57 -5.78 -17.74
CA PRO A 86 4.52 -6.42 -18.53
C PRO A 86 3.65 -7.42 -17.74
N ALA A 87 4.13 -7.92 -16.59
CA ALA A 87 3.32 -8.78 -15.71
C ALA A 87 2.18 -8.02 -15.01
N PHE A 88 2.22 -6.69 -15.00
CA PHE A 88 1.24 -5.82 -14.36
C PHE A 88 0.70 -4.80 -15.38
N PRO A 89 -0.22 -5.20 -16.28
CA PRO A 89 -0.79 -4.30 -17.26
C PRO A 89 -1.59 -3.16 -16.60
N VAL A 90 -1.56 -1.97 -17.20
CA VAL A 90 -2.40 -0.82 -16.80
C VAL A 90 -3.88 -1.22 -16.78
N GLY A 91 -4.61 -0.76 -15.75
CA GLY A 91 -6.00 -1.08 -15.49
C GLY A 91 -6.23 -2.37 -14.69
N SER A 92 -5.17 -3.16 -14.44
CA SER A 92 -5.25 -4.35 -13.59
C SER A 92 -5.48 -3.96 -12.12
N LEU A 93 -6.31 -4.73 -11.44
CA LEU A 93 -6.41 -4.67 -9.99
C LEU A 93 -5.40 -5.63 -9.37
N VAL A 94 -4.72 -5.20 -8.32
CA VAL A 94 -3.78 -6.00 -7.55
C VAL A 94 -4.14 -5.98 -6.09
N SER A 95 -3.85 -7.07 -5.39
CA SER A 95 -3.80 -7.13 -3.92
C SER A 95 -2.37 -7.42 -3.46
N GLY A 96 -1.91 -6.78 -2.39
CA GLY A 96 -0.57 -7.03 -1.87
C GLY A 96 -0.06 -5.90 -0.98
N MET A 97 1.23 -5.92 -0.66
CA MET A 97 1.86 -4.84 0.10
C MET A 97 1.97 -3.56 -0.74
N THR A 98 1.35 -2.48 -0.27
CA THR A 98 1.45 -1.13 -0.84
C THR A 98 1.74 -0.08 0.24
N GLY A 99 2.03 1.14 -0.18
CA GLY A 99 2.07 2.28 0.73
C GLY A 99 0.67 2.71 1.14
N TRP A 100 0.49 3.16 2.39
CA TRP A 100 -0.72 3.82 2.88
C TRP A 100 -0.75 5.27 2.40
N GLU A 101 -1.00 5.41 1.10
CA GLU A 101 -0.99 6.65 0.35
C GLU A 101 -1.91 6.52 -0.87
N GLN A 102 -2.29 7.61 -1.52
CA GLN A 102 -3.19 7.51 -2.68
C GLN A 102 -2.53 6.84 -3.89
N TYR A 103 -1.22 7.06 -4.07
CA TYR A 103 -0.45 6.51 -5.18
C TYR A 103 0.89 5.97 -4.68
N SER A 104 1.21 4.74 -5.04
CA SER A 104 2.49 4.10 -4.72
C SER A 104 3.27 3.76 -5.98
N VAL A 105 4.53 4.20 -6.03
CA VAL A 105 5.52 3.64 -6.95
C VAL A 105 6.02 2.34 -6.33
N ILE A 106 5.86 1.23 -7.04
CA ILE A 106 6.25 -0.09 -6.57
C ILE A 106 7.45 -0.56 -7.40
N PRO A 107 8.64 -0.64 -6.79
CA PRO A 107 9.83 -1.18 -7.44
C PRO A 107 9.68 -2.66 -7.81
N GLU A 108 10.41 -3.10 -8.83
CA GLU A 108 10.39 -4.47 -9.35
C GLU A 108 10.50 -5.52 -8.24
N GLN A 109 11.44 -5.34 -7.30
CA GLN A 109 11.70 -6.30 -6.23
C GLN A 109 10.51 -6.51 -5.26
N PHE A 110 9.56 -5.57 -5.24
CA PHE A 110 8.36 -5.65 -4.42
C PHE A 110 7.13 -6.14 -5.20
N THR A 111 7.21 -6.22 -6.54
CA THR A 111 6.09 -6.70 -7.36
C THR A 111 5.73 -8.17 -7.07
N LYS A 112 6.68 -8.98 -6.58
CA LYS A 112 6.43 -10.36 -6.11
C LYS A 112 5.49 -10.45 -4.91
N LEU A 113 5.27 -9.34 -4.20
CA LEU A 113 4.32 -9.24 -3.09
C LEU A 113 2.92 -8.84 -3.56
N LEU A 114 2.74 -8.65 -4.86
CA LEU A 114 1.47 -8.34 -5.48
C LEU A 114 0.90 -9.57 -6.19
N ARG A 115 -0.41 -9.70 -6.10
CA ARG A 115 -1.20 -10.66 -6.86
C ARG A 115 -2.15 -9.88 -7.75
N VAL A 116 -2.13 -10.16 -9.05
CA VAL A 116 -3.15 -9.66 -9.98
C VAL A 116 -4.48 -10.34 -9.67
N LEU A 117 -5.51 -9.54 -9.44
CA LEU A 117 -6.86 -10.01 -9.18
C LEU A 117 -7.55 -10.43 -10.48
N PRO A 118 -8.48 -11.41 -10.44
CA PRO A 118 -9.24 -11.78 -11.63
C PRO A 118 -10.08 -10.58 -12.12
N LYS A 119 -10.32 -10.50 -13.44
CA LYS A 119 -11.12 -9.42 -14.05
C LYS A 119 -12.50 -9.26 -13.41
N SER A 120 -13.10 -10.37 -12.99
CA SER A 120 -14.37 -10.41 -12.27
C SER A 120 -14.37 -9.63 -10.95
N ALA A 121 -13.22 -9.38 -10.33
CA ALA A 121 -13.11 -8.56 -9.12
C ALA A 121 -13.64 -7.12 -9.34
N ARG A 122 -13.45 -6.56 -10.54
CA ARG A 122 -13.95 -5.23 -10.89
C ARG A 122 -15.42 -5.24 -11.31
N GLU A 123 -15.85 -6.31 -11.96
CA GLU A 123 -17.19 -6.42 -12.58
C GLU A 123 -18.25 -6.94 -11.60
N SER A 124 -17.84 -7.58 -10.51
CA SER A 124 -18.76 -8.17 -9.55
C SER A 124 -19.57 -7.10 -8.82
N LYS A 125 -20.88 -7.07 -9.08
CA LYS A 125 -21.84 -6.30 -8.27
C LYS A 125 -22.12 -6.94 -6.91
N LYS A 126 -21.71 -8.19 -6.71
CA LYS A 126 -22.02 -8.98 -5.50
C LYS A 126 -20.89 -8.98 -4.47
N ILE A 127 -19.65 -8.77 -4.92
CA ILE A 127 -18.46 -8.86 -4.08
C ILE A 127 -17.77 -7.49 -4.08
N PRO A 128 -17.76 -6.76 -2.95
CA PRO A 128 -17.07 -5.48 -2.89
C PRO A 128 -15.56 -5.66 -2.99
N LEU A 129 -14.85 -4.69 -3.56
CA LEU A 129 -13.39 -4.73 -3.65
C LEU A 129 -12.69 -4.84 -2.29
N SER A 130 -13.30 -4.32 -1.22
CA SER A 130 -12.81 -4.48 0.15
C SER A 130 -12.76 -5.94 0.62
N ALA A 131 -13.53 -6.86 0.03
CA ALA A 131 -13.46 -8.28 0.38
C ALA A 131 -12.08 -8.89 0.09
N TRP A 132 -11.32 -8.29 -0.85
CA TRP A 132 -9.97 -8.72 -1.23
C TRP A 132 -8.86 -8.24 -0.28
N VAL A 133 -9.20 -7.39 0.70
CA VAL A 133 -8.32 -7.15 1.86
C VAL A 133 -8.75 -7.98 3.08
N GLY A 134 -9.77 -8.83 2.96
CA GLY A 134 -10.28 -9.71 4.02
C GLY A 134 -10.48 -11.14 3.53
N VAL A 135 -11.72 -11.63 3.54
CA VAL A 135 -12.10 -13.04 3.28
C VAL A 135 -11.63 -13.62 1.93
N LEU A 136 -11.44 -12.79 0.89
CA LEU A 136 -10.90 -13.23 -0.41
C LEU A 136 -9.42 -12.88 -0.60
N GLY A 137 -8.85 -12.19 0.38
CA GLY A 137 -7.50 -11.65 0.38
C GLY A 137 -6.49 -12.59 1.03
N MET A 138 -5.80 -12.08 2.06
CA MET A 138 -4.79 -12.84 2.80
C MET A 138 -5.43 -14.08 3.47
N PRO A 139 -4.82 -15.27 3.36
CA PRO A 139 -5.08 -16.37 4.28
C PRO A 139 -4.55 -16.06 5.69
#